data_AF-A0A944FQG6-F1
#
_entry.id   AF-A0A944FQG6-F1
#
_cell.length_a   1.000
_cell.length_b   1.000
_cell.length_c   1.000
_cell.angle_alpha   90.00
_cell.angle_beta   90.00
_cell.angle_gamma   90.00
#
_symmetry.space_group_name_H-M   'P 1'
#
loop_
_entity.id
_entity.type
_entity.pdbx_description
1 polymer ?
#
loop_
_entity_poly.entity_id
_entity_poly.type
_entity_poly.pdbx_seq_one_letter_code
_entity_poly.pdbx_strand_id
1 'polypeptide(L)'
;MSRIGKLPVCLPAGVTVEVTDGNVVKVKGPLGQLSQKVDSDITVTVEGNEVKLTRPNDNPRFRSLHGLYRALIHNMVVGVSEGYTIKQELVGVGYRVEVQGQILILSLGFSHEIQMMLPAEIKAEAEAVKKGQNPVLVLKSCDKQLVGQVAAKIRSMRKPEPYKGKGIKFVGEQLRRKAGKSAGAK
;
A
#
# COMPACT_ATOMS: atom_id res chain seq x y z
N MET A 1 -15.96 -3.04 -18.93
CA MET A 1 -15.26 -1.85 -18.38
C MET A 1 -16.05 -1.32 -17.19
N SER A 2 -15.45 -1.36 -16.00
CA SER A 2 -16.14 -1.08 -14.73
C SER A 2 -16.54 0.40 -14.62
N ARG A 3 -17.80 0.68 -14.25
CA ARG A 3 -18.37 2.03 -14.08
C ARG A 3 -18.05 2.62 -12.70
N ILE A 4 -16.84 2.39 -12.20
CA ILE A 4 -16.42 2.73 -10.82
C ILE A 4 -16.54 4.23 -10.54
N GLY A 5 -16.27 5.09 -11.53
CA GLY A 5 -16.36 6.54 -11.37
C GLY A 5 -17.78 7.06 -11.08
N LYS A 6 -18.83 6.30 -11.41
CA LYS A 6 -20.23 6.70 -11.14
C LYS A 6 -20.67 6.40 -9.70
N LEU A 7 -19.94 5.53 -9.01
CA LEU A 7 -20.28 5.17 -7.63
C LEU A 7 -19.81 6.29 -6.69
N PRO A 8 -20.72 6.85 -5.86
CA PRO A 8 -20.34 7.83 -4.86
C PRO A 8 -19.32 7.22 -3.88
N VAL A 9 -18.55 8.10 -3.24
CA VAL A 9 -17.65 7.74 -2.14
C VAL A 9 -18.33 8.15 -0.84
N CYS A 10 -18.78 7.18 -0.06
CA CYS A 10 -19.36 7.42 1.25
C CYS A 10 -18.27 7.89 2.23
N LEU A 11 -18.56 8.93 3.01
CA LEU A 11 -17.68 9.43 4.05
C LEU A 11 -18.07 8.79 5.40
N PRO A 12 -17.16 8.05 6.07
CA PRO A 12 -17.40 7.56 7.42
C PRO A 12 -17.35 8.72 8.42
N ALA A 13 -17.97 8.54 9.58
CA ALA A 13 -18.02 9.55 10.63
C ALA A 13 -16.60 9.99 11.05
N GLY A 14 -16.37 11.31 11.14
CA GLY A 14 -15.08 11.89 11.51
C GLY A 14 -14.08 12.08 10.36
N VAL A 15 -14.47 11.82 9.12
CA VAL A 15 -13.69 12.18 7.92
C VAL A 15 -14.31 13.40 7.25
N THR A 16 -13.51 14.42 7.01
CA THR A 16 -13.93 15.62 6.28
C THR A 16 -13.17 15.74 4.97
N VAL A 17 -13.88 16.15 3.91
CA VAL A 17 -13.32 16.38 2.59
C VAL A 17 -13.54 17.84 2.22
N GLU A 18 -12.45 18.54 1.96
CA GLU A 18 -12.43 19.94 1.54
C GLU A 18 -11.85 20.02 0.13
N VAL A 19 -12.52 20.73 -0.77
CA VAL A 19 -11.99 21.04 -2.11
C VAL A 19 -11.48 22.48 -2.08
N THR A 20 -10.17 22.67 -2.18
CA THR A 20 -9.53 24.00 -2.17
C THR A 20 -9.40 24.57 -3.59
N ASP A 21 -9.22 25.89 -3.69
CA ASP A 21 -8.93 26.61 -4.93
C ASP A 21 -7.80 25.93 -5.73
N GLY A 22 -8.07 25.62 -7.00
CA GLY A 22 -7.16 24.83 -7.85
C GLY A 22 -7.48 23.33 -7.93
N ASN A 23 -8.69 22.91 -7.51
CA ASN A 23 -9.19 21.54 -7.56
C ASN A 23 -8.33 20.54 -6.77
N VAL A 24 -7.82 20.98 -5.61
CA VAL A 24 -7.06 20.14 -4.69
C VAL A 24 -8.01 19.61 -3.63
N VAL A 25 -8.18 18.29 -3.61
CA VAL A 25 -9.00 17.59 -2.63
C VAL A 25 -8.13 17.28 -1.41
N LYS A 26 -8.50 17.83 -0.26
CA LYS A 26 -7.90 17.54 1.04
C LYS A 26 -8.85 16.68 1.84
N VAL A 27 -8.36 15.55 2.34
CA VAL A 27 -9.11 14.62 3.18
C VAL A 27 -8.46 14.61 4.55
N LYS A 28 -9.23 14.94 5.59
CA LYS A 28 -8.79 14.91 6.99
C LYS A 28 -9.56 13.83 7.72
N GLY A 29 -8.88 13.11 8.60
CA GLY A 29 -9.50 12.10 9.45
C GLY A 29 -8.65 11.81 10.69
N PRO A 30 -9.03 10.79 11.49
CA PRO A 30 -8.38 10.49 12.76
C PRO A 30 -6.90 10.09 12.62
N LEU A 31 -6.53 9.46 11.49
CA LEU A 31 -5.16 8.96 11.27
C LEU A 31 -4.23 9.99 10.58
N GLY A 32 -4.75 11.14 10.14
CA GLY A 32 -3.96 12.18 9.51
C GLY A 32 -4.71 12.95 8.41
N GLN A 33 -3.94 13.64 7.57
CA GLN A 33 -4.44 14.42 6.45
C GLN A 33 -3.73 14.01 5.15
N LEU A 34 -4.48 13.94 4.05
CA LEU A 34 -3.97 13.65 2.72
C LEU A 34 -4.47 14.70 1.74
N SER A 35 -3.65 15.01 0.72
CA SER A 35 -4.01 15.96 -0.33
C SER A 35 -3.75 15.37 -1.70
N GLN A 36 -4.73 15.49 -2.60
CA GLN A 36 -4.61 15.06 -3.99
C GLN A 36 -5.05 16.19 -4.92
N LYS A 37 -4.18 16.55 -5.86
CA LYS A 37 -4.56 17.44 -6.96
C LYS A 37 -5.39 16.68 -7.98
N VAL A 38 -6.56 17.23 -8.31
CA VAL A 38 -7.47 16.73 -9.35
C VAL A 38 -7.33 17.61 -10.59
N ASP A 39 -7.49 17.01 -11.77
CA ASP A 39 -7.50 17.75 -13.03
C ASP A 39 -8.67 18.75 -13.05
N SER A 40 -8.45 19.96 -13.55
CA SER A 40 -9.46 21.04 -13.54
C SER A 40 -10.75 20.68 -14.25
N ASP A 41 -10.69 19.76 -15.20
CA ASP A 41 -11.83 19.40 -16.04
C ASP A 41 -12.81 18.44 -15.33
N ILE A 42 -12.45 17.91 -14.15
CA ILE A 42 -13.31 17.02 -13.36
C ILE A 42 -13.86 17.75 -12.15
N THR A 43 -15.18 17.86 -12.09
CA THR A 43 -15.87 18.50 -10.98
C THR A 43 -16.04 17.50 -9.83
N VAL A 44 -15.55 17.88 -8.66
CA VAL A 44 -15.73 17.15 -7.40
C VAL A 44 -16.80 17.87 -6.58
N THR A 45 -17.92 17.21 -6.32
CA THR A 45 -18.98 17.75 -5.44
C THR A 45 -19.07 16.94 -4.16
N VAL A 46 -19.22 17.62 -3.03
CA VAL A 46 -19.45 17.00 -1.73
C VAL A 46 -20.92 17.25 -1.38
N GLU A 47 -21.74 16.20 -1.46
CA GLU A 47 -23.17 16.25 -1.18
C GLU A 47 -23.44 15.54 0.14
N GLY A 48 -23.52 16.32 1.22
CA GLY A 48 -23.74 15.79 2.57
C GLY A 48 -22.62 14.84 3.00
N ASN A 49 -22.91 13.54 3.00
CA ASN A 49 -21.98 12.49 3.43
C ASN A 49 -21.40 11.67 2.26
N GLU A 50 -21.60 12.12 1.02
CA GLU A 50 -21.08 11.46 -0.17
C GLU A 50 -20.27 12.43 -1.04
N VAL A 51 -19.15 11.95 -1.57
CA VAL A 51 -18.39 12.66 -2.61
C VAL A 51 -18.77 12.09 -3.96
N LYS A 52 -19.24 12.97 -4.85
CA LYS A 52 -19.58 12.66 -6.24
C LYS A 52 -18.58 13.34 -7.17
N LEU A 53 -18.28 12.64 -8.26
CA LEU A 53 -17.41 13.14 -9.31
C LEU A 53 -18.22 13.18 -10.60
N THR A 54 -18.21 14.31 -11.29
CA THR A 54 -18.85 14.47 -12.59
C THR A 54 -17.80 14.80 -13.64
N ARG A 55 -18.08 14.39 -14.88
CA ARG A 55 -17.21 14.61 -16.04
C ARG A 55 -17.95 15.43 -17.09
N PRO A 56 -17.25 16.26 -17.88
CA PRO A 56 -17.87 17.15 -18.85
C PRO A 56 -18.33 16.41 -20.11
N ASN A 57 -17.58 15.40 -20.57
CA ASN A 57 -17.91 14.61 -21.76
C ASN A 57 -17.55 13.13 -21.59
N ASP A 58 -17.89 12.32 -22.61
CA ASP A 58 -17.64 10.87 -22.63
C ASP A 58 -16.39 10.46 -23.45
N ASN A 59 -15.47 11.39 -23.70
CA ASN A 59 -14.21 11.08 -24.37
C ASN A 59 -13.37 10.08 -23.50
N PRO A 60 -12.69 9.10 -24.12
CA PRO A 60 -11.87 8.10 -23.42
C PRO A 60 -10.93 8.66 -22.35
N ARG A 61 -10.36 9.84 -22.56
CA ARG A 61 -9.47 10.50 -21.58
C ARG A 61 -10.21 10.83 -20.29
N PHE A 62 -11.32 11.56 -20.37
CA PHE A 62 -12.11 11.96 -19.19
C PHE A 62 -12.76 10.77 -18.51
N ARG A 63 -13.18 9.75 -19.27
CA ARG A 63 -13.68 8.50 -18.70
C ARG A 63 -12.63 7.78 -17.85
N SER A 64 -11.37 7.79 -18.29
CA SER A 64 -10.26 7.17 -17.55
C SER A 64 -9.91 7.96 -16.30
N LEU A 65 -9.80 9.28 -16.41
CA LEU A 65 -9.52 10.18 -15.28
C LEU A 65 -10.64 10.15 -14.22
N HIS A 66 -11.90 10.07 -14.65
CA HIS A 66 -13.05 9.99 -13.75
C HIS A 66 -12.97 8.77 -12.81
N GLY A 67 -12.62 7.60 -13.35
CA GLY A 67 -12.42 6.39 -12.54
C GLY A 67 -11.19 6.48 -11.64
N LEU A 68 -10.10 7.06 -12.14
CA LEU A 68 -8.85 7.26 -11.39
C LEU A 68 -9.07 8.13 -10.15
N TYR A 69 -9.62 9.33 -10.30
CA TYR A 69 -9.81 10.25 -9.18
C TYR A 69 -10.82 9.74 -8.16
N ARG A 70 -11.87 9.03 -8.60
CA ARG A 70 -12.77 8.34 -7.68
C ARG A 70 -12.00 7.33 -6.82
N ALA A 71 -11.16 6.50 -7.43
CA ALA A 71 -10.37 5.52 -6.70
C ALA A 71 -9.37 6.18 -5.76
N LEU A 72 -8.72 7.27 -6.17
CA LEU A 72 -7.78 8.02 -5.33
C LEU A 72 -8.48 8.62 -4.11
N ILE A 73 -9.61 9.31 -4.29
CA ILE A 73 -10.38 9.91 -3.18
C ILE A 73 -10.89 8.84 -2.23
N HIS A 74 -11.46 7.75 -2.76
CA HIS A 74 -11.87 6.62 -1.94
C HIS A 74 -10.71 6.03 -1.13
N ASN A 75 -9.53 5.86 -1.75
CA ASN A 75 -8.37 5.33 -1.05
C ASN A 75 -7.90 6.29 0.06
N MET A 76 -7.97 7.61 -0.15
CA MET A 76 -7.66 8.60 0.88
C MET A 76 -8.63 8.52 2.05
N VAL A 77 -9.94 8.44 1.77
CA VAL A 77 -11.00 8.34 2.81
C VAL A 77 -10.78 7.10 3.67
N VAL A 78 -10.62 5.92 3.06
CA VAL A 78 -10.33 4.67 3.78
C VAL A 78 -9.00 4.76 4.53
N GLY A 79 -8.00 5.41 3.93
CA GLY A 79 -6.67 5.58 4.53
C GLY A 79 -6.67 6.42 5.80
N VAL A 80 -7.44 7.51 5.84
CA VAL A 80 -7.53 8.35 7.04
C VAL A 80 -8.46 7.77 8.11
N SER A 81 -9.40 6.88 7.74
CA SER A 81 -10.34 6.25 8.68
C SER A 81 -9.81 4.94 9.26
N GLU A 82 -9.49 3.96 8.41
CA GLU A 82 -9.09 2.61 8.81
C GLU A 82 -7.56 2.45 8.78
N GLY A 83 -6.90 3.12 7.85
CA GLY A 83 -5.47 2.95 7.59
C GLY A 83 -5.17 1.70 6.78
N TYR A 84 -4.01 1.69 6.13
CA TYR A 84 -3.53 0.55 5.35
C TYR A 84 -2.49 -0.22 6.14
N THR A 85 -2.67 -1.54 6.17
CA THR A 85 -1.70 -2.46 6.75
C THR A 85 -1.23 -3.44 5.68
N ILE A 86 0.10 -3.51 5.47
CA ILE A 86 0.73 -4.50 4.60
C ILE A 86 1.57 -5.43 5.47
N LYS A 87 1.32 -6.74 5.36
CA LYS A 87 2.13 -7.76 6.04
C LYS A 87 3.06 -8.45 5.05
N GLN A 88 4.34 -8.53 5.40
CA GLN A 88 5.37 -9.23 4.64
C GLN A 88 6.00 -10.30 5.52
N GLU A 89 6.21 -11.48 4.96
CA GLU A 89 6.82 -12.62 5.63
C GLU A 89 8.21 -12.87 5.05
N LEU A 90 9.21 -12.98 5.93
CA LEU A 90 10.60 -13.24 5.57
C LEU A 90 10.86 -14.74 5.61
N VAL A 91 10.91 -15.39 4.44
CA VAL A 91 11.14 -16.83 4.34
C VAL A 91 12.63 -17.09 4.12
N GLY A 92 13.32 -17.61 5.12
CA GLY A 92 14.73 -17.95 5.00
C GLY A 92 15.35 -18.36 6.33
N VAL A 93 16.32 -19.27 6.28
CA VAL A 93 17.09 -19.63 7.48
C VAL A 93 18.00 -18.47 7.83
N GLY A 94 17.91 -17.99 9.07
CA GLY A 94 18.69 -16.84 9.55
C GLY A 94 18.15 -15.48 9.14
N TYR A 95 16.98 -15.42 8.48
CA TYR A 95 16.38 -14.14 8.14
C TYR A 95 15.77 -13.49 9.36
N ARG A 96 16.03 -12.20 9.56
CA ARG A 96 15.57 -11.42 10.69
C ARG A 96 15.18 -10.01 10.26
N VAL A 97 14.24 -9.43 10.99
CA VAL A 97 13.79 -8.06 10.81
C VAL A 97 13.74 -7.42 12.19
N GLU A 98 14.36 -6.25 12.32
CA GLU A 98 14.35 -5.47 13.55
C GLU A 98 13.94 -4.04 13.21
N VAL A 99 13.12 -3.43 14.07
CA VAL A 99 12.68 -2.04 13.90
C VAL A 99 13.25 -1.23 15.06
N GLN A 100 14.14 -0.31 14.75
CA GLN A 100 14.74 0.63 15.69
C GLN A 100 14.19 2.03 15.41
N GLY A 101 13.07 2.38 16.04
CA GLY A 101 12.36 3.63 15.75
C GLY A 101 11.87 3.64 14.30
N GLN A 102 12.46 4.51 13.46
CA GLN A 102 12.21 4.55 12.01
C GLN A 102 13.26 3.90 11.14
N ILE A 103 14.24 3.23 11.74
CA ILE A 103 15.24 2.47 11.00
C ILE A 103 14.80 1.00 11.00
N LEU A 104 14.62 0.46 9.81
CA LEU A 104 14.38 -0.96 9.58
C LEU A 104 15.72 -1.65 9.31
N ILE A 105 16.08 -2.60 10.16
CA ILE A 105 17.30 -3.41 10.02
C ILE A 105 16.88 -4.80 9.51
N LEU A 106 17.46 -5.20 8.38
CA LEU A 106 17.13 -6.43 7.67
C LEU A 106 18.37 -7.32 7.56
N SER A 107 18.30 -8.52 8.14
CA SER A 107 19.29 -9.57 7.96
C SER A 107 18.74 -10.58 6.95
N LEU A 108 19.17 -10.48 5.68
CA LEU A 108 18.64 -11.29 4.56
C LEU A 108 19.66 -12.30 4.00
N GLY A 109 20.68 -12.63 4.81
CA GLY A 109 21.78 -13.52 4.41
C GLY A 109 22.82 -12.87 3.50
N PHE A 110 22.91 -11.54 3.52
CA PHE A 110 24.06 -10.80 2.98
C PHE A 110 25.18 -10.73 4.04
N SER A 111 26.40 -10.38 3.61
CA SER A 111 27.56 -10.24 4.52
C SER A 111 27.41 -9.10 5.54
N HIS A 112 26.55 -8.13 5.24
CA HIS A 112 26.21 -6.99 6.11
C HIS A 112 24.70 -6.87 6.24
N GLU A 113 24.26 -6.21 7.31
CA GLU A 113 22.85 -5.90 7.54
C GLU A 113 22.42 -4.71 6.67
N ILE A 114 21.20 -4.76 6.17
CA ILE A 114 20.63 -3.67 5.37
C ILE A 114 19.80 -2.80 6.31
N GLN A 115 20.23 -1.54 6.48
CA GLN A 115 19.50 -0.53 7.23
C GLN A 115 18.74 0.37 6.26
N MET A 116 17.43 0.54 6.49
CA MET A 116 16.57 1.39 5.69
C MET A 116 15.85 2.38 6.60
N MET A 117 16.01 3.68 6.32
CA MET A 117 15.23 4.71 6.99
C MET A 117 13.83 4.78 6.36
N LEU A 118 12.80 4.68 7.19
CA LEU A 118 11.41 4.76 6.79
C LEU A 118 10.89 6.21 6.87
N PRO A 119 10.04 6.65 5.92
CA PRO A 119 9.36 7.94 6.01
C PRO A 119 8.53 8.06 7.29
N ALA A 120 8.44 9.25 7.88
CA ALA A 120 7.76 9.47 9.16
C ALA A 120 6.27 9.05 9.18
N GLU A 121 5.64 9.01 8.00
CA GLU A 121 4.23 8.63 7.81
C GLU A 121 3.98 7.11 7.88
N ILE A 122 5.02 6.28 7.85
CA ILE A 122 4.91 4.83 7.91
C ILE A 122 5.39 4.34 9.26
N LYS A 123 4.54 3.57 9.96
CA LYS A 123 4.95 2.82 11.15
C LYS A 123 5.27 1.39 10.77
N ALA A 124 6.46 0.93 11.09
CA ALA A 124 6.83 -0.46 10.97
C ALA A 124 6.75 -1.17 12.33
N GLU A 125 6.20 -2.37 12.34
CA GLU A 125 6.18 -3.26 13.49
C GLU A 125 6.77 -4.60 13.06
N ALA A 126 7.78 -5.07 13.77
CA ALA A 126 8.28 -6.43 13.63
C ALA A 126 7.54 -7.33 14.62
N GLU A 127 6.74 -8.28 14.13
CA GLU A 127 6.11 -9.26 15.02
C GLU A 127 7.21 -10.18 15.60
N ALA A 128 7.16 -10.40 16.92
CA ALA A 128 8.15 -11.21 17.63
C ALA A 128 8.17 -12.64 17.05
N VAL A 129 9.37 -13.11 16.70
CA VAL A 129 9.57 -14.43 16.09
C VAL A 129 9.17 -15.52 17.09
N LYS A 130 8.00 -16.13 16.89
CA LYS A 130 7.62 -17.36 17.60
C LYS A 130 8.51 -18.49 17.12
N LYS A 131 8.99 -19.35 18.03
CA LYS A 131 9.87 -20.49 17.69
C LYS A 131 9.29 -21.29 16.51
N GLY A 132 10.02 -21.33 15.39
CA GLY A 132 9.65 -22.08 14.19
C GLY A 132 8.81 -21.31 13.16
N GLN A 133 8.45 -20.05 13.40
CA GLN A 133 7.74 -19.20 12.43
C GLN A 133 8.68 -18.22 11.73
N ASN A 134 8.33 -17.87 10.50
CA ASN A 134 9.05 -16.85 9.74
C ASN A 134 8.77 -15.46 10.35
N PRO A 135 9.77 -14.57 10.45
CA PRO A 135 9.54 -13.19 10.88
C PRO A 135 8.52 -12.49 9.98
N VAL A 136 7.60 -11.75 10.58
CA VAL A 136 6.59 -10.96 9.86
C VAL A 136 6.85 -9.48 10.12
N LEU A 137 6.99 -8.73 9.02
CA LEU A 137 7.04 -7.28 9.02
C LEU A 137 5.66 -6.73 8.71
N VAL A 138 5.13 -5.90 9.61
CA VAL A 138 3.84 -5.22 9.47
C VAL A 138 4.13 -3.74 9.21
N LEU A 139 3.71 -3.23 8.06
CA LEU A 139 3.80 -1.81 7.70
C LEU A 139 2.41 -1.20 7.79
N LYS A 140 2.26 -0.13 8.57
CA LYS A 140 1.02 0.63 8.73
C LYS A 140 1.20 2.07 8.26
N SER A 141 0.27 2.60 7.47
CA SER A 141 0.25 4.01 7.07
C SER A 141 -1.14 4.45 6.63
N CYS A 142 -1.40 5.75 6.60
CA CYS A 142 -2.62 6.32 6.03
C CYS A 142 -2.58 6.39 4.49
N ASP A 143 -1.40 6.54 3.87
CA ASP A 143 -1.27 6.59 2.42
C ASP A 143 -1.01 5.20 1.81
N LYS A 144 -1.94 4.77 0.95
CA LYS A 144 -1.86 3.52 0.19
C LYS A 144 -0.70 3.50 -0.81
N GLN A 145 -0.38 4.63 -1.42
CA GLN A 145 0.68 4.71 -2.43
C GLN A 145 2.04 4.56 -1.78
N LEU A 146 2.30 5.36 -0.74
CA LEU A 146 3.55 5.33 0.01
C LEU A 146 3.82 3.97 0.65
N VAL A 147 2.83 3.38 1.34
CA VAL A 147 3.02 2.06 1.97
C VAL A 147 3.28 0.96 0.94
N GLY A 148 2.61 1.02 -0.22
CA GLY A 148 2.83 0.08 -1.32
C GLY A 148 4.22 0.23 -1.94
N GLN A 149 4.70 1.46 -2.12
CA GLN A 149 6.02 1.74 -2.67
C GLN A 149 7.14 1.27 -1.72
N VAL A 150 7.02 1.55 -0.42
CA VAL A 150 7.99 1.11 0.58
C VAL A 150 7.99 -0.41 0.70
N ALA A 151 6.81 -1.04 0.76
CA ALA A 151 6.69 -2.49 0.76
C ALA A 151 7.33 -3.13 -0.48
N ALA A 152 7.10 -2.56 -1.67
CA ALA A 152 7.72 -3.02 -2.91
C ALA A 152 9.26 -2.86 -2.88
N LYS A 153 9.77 -1.76 -2.32
CA LYS A 153 11.20 -1.53 -2.16
C LYS A 153 11.84 -2.55 -1.22
N ILE A 154 11.23 -2.83 -0.07
CA ILE A 154 11.69 -3.86 0.87
C ILE A 154 11.75 -5.23 0.17
N ARG A 155 10.68 -5.61 -0.54
CA ARG A 155 10.64 -6.85 -1.32
C ARG A 155 11.72 -6.92 -2.40
N SER A 156 12.08 -5.80 -3.02
CA SER A 156 13.09 -5.77 -4.08
C SER A 156 14.49 -6.16 -3.59
N MET A 157 14.79 -6.01 -2.29
CA MET A 157 16.09 -6.36 -1.69
C MET A 157 16.36 -7.87 -1.72
N ARG A 158 15.32 -8.67 -1.49
CA ARG A 158 15.40 -10.13 -1.61
C ARG A 158 14.08 -10.67 -2.13
N LYS A 159 13.94 -10.69 -3.45
CA LYS A 159 12.77 -11.27 -4.13
C LYS A 159 12.65 -12.76 -3.81
N PRO A 160 11.42 -13.29 -3.71
CA PRO A 160 11.20 -14.70 -3.44
C PRO A 160 11.72 -15.54 -4.60
N GLU A 161 12.58 -16.51 -4.28
CA GLU A 161 13.19 -17.41 -5.26
C GLU A 161 12.19 -18.43 -5.83
N PRO A 162 12.31 -18.80 -7.12
CA PRO A 162 11.36 -19.69 -7.78
C PRO A 162 11.43 -21.15 -7.34
N TYR A 163 12.44 -21.57 -6.58
CA TYR A 163 12.58 -22.97 -6.15
C TYR A 163 12.03 -23.19 -4.74
N LYS A 164 12.72 -22.64 -3.73
CA LYS A 164 12.37 -22.80 -2.31
C LYS A 164 11.48 -21.67 -1.79
N GLY A 165 11.18 -20.64 -2.58
CA GLY A 165 10.40 -19.49 -2.14
C GLY A 165 11.09 -18.65 -1.06
N LYS A 166 12.41 -18.75 -0.94
CA LYS A 166 13.19 -17.96 0.03
C LYS A 166 13.24 -16.51 -0.41
N GLY A 167 13.03 -15.59 0.52
CA GLY A 167 12.95 -14.16 0.27
C GLY A 167 11.80 -13.51 1.03
N ILE A 168 11.52 -12.26 0.68
CA ILE A 168 10.43 -11.48 1.25
C ILE A 168 9.19 -11.69 0.38
N LYS A 169 8.13 -12.23 0.96
CA LYS A 169 6.83 -12.43 0.29
C LYS A 169 5.75 -11.63 0.99
N PHE A 170 4.67 -11.30 0.29
CA PHE A 170 3.47 -10.82 0.98
C PHE A 170 2.76 -11.99 1.67
N VAL A 171 2.10 -11.72 2.79
CA VAL A 171 1.28 -12.74 3.46
C VAL A 171 0.16 -13.17 2.51
N GLY A 172 0.06 -14.48 2.25
CA GLY A 172 -0.90 -15.05 1.28
C GLY A 172 -0.47 -15.02 -0.18
N GLU A 173 0.75 -14.54 -0.51
CA GLU A 173 1.25 -14.56 -1.89
C GLU A 173 1.51 -15.99 -2.38
N GLN A 174 0.86 -16.38 -3.48
CA GLN A 174 1.12 -17.65 -4.15
C GLN A 174 2.36 -17.55 -5.04
N LEU A 175 3.42 -18.28 -4.68
CA LEU A 175 4.65 -18.38 -5.46
C LEU A 175 4.61 -19.60 -6.39
N ARG A 176 4.76 -19.37 -7.68
CA ARG A 176 4.98 -20.43 -8.67
C ARG A 176 6.34 -21.06 -8.43
N ARG A 177 6.34 -22.31 -7.93
CA ARG A 177 7.56 -23.06 -7.67
C ARG A 177 7.97 -23.87 -8.89
N LYS A 178 9.27 -23.86 -9.21
CA LYS A 178 9.91 -24.75 -10.17
C LYS A 178 10.58 -25.90 -9.41
N ALA A 179 10.61 -27.08 -10.02
CA ALA A 179 11.41 -28.19 -9.50
C ALA A 179 12.89 -27.78 -9.46
N GLY A 180 13.58 -28.14 -8.37
CA GLY A 180 15.01 -27.88 -8.18
C GLY A 180 15.88 -28.80 -9.05
N LYS A 181 17.10 -29.12 -8.57
CA LYS A 181 17.97 -30.08 -9.27
C LYS A 181 17.22 -31.38 -9.56
N SER A 182 17.08 -31.72 -10.83
CA SER A 182 16.71 -33.06 -11.30
C SER A 182 17.91 -33.99 -11.10
N ALA A 183 18.16 -34.43 -9.88
CA ALA A 183 19.02 -35.58 -9.60
C ALA A 183 18.14 -36.64 -8.94
N GLY A 184 17.71 -37.62 -9.76
CA GLY A 184 16.91 -38.76 -9.30
C GLY A 184 15.64 -38.94 -10.13
N ALA A 185 15.63 -40.00 -10.93
CA ALA A 185 14.60 -40.43 -11.85
C ALA A 185 13.30 -40.91 -11.17
N LYS A 186 12.16 -40.59 -11.77
CA LYS A 186 11.16 -41.53 -12.30
C LYS A 186 10.09 -40.75 -13.05
#